data_AF-A0A1B6MSI2-F1
#
_entry.id   AF-A0A1B6MSI2-F1
#
_cell.length_a   1.000
_cell.length_b   1.000
_cell.length_c   1.000
_cell.angle_alpha   90.00
_cell.angle_beta   90.00
_cell.angle_gamma   90.00
#
_symmetry.space_group_name_H-M   'P 1'
#
loop_
_entity.id
_entity.type
_entity.pdbx_description
1 polymer ?
#
loop_
_entity_poly.entity_id
_entity_poly.type
_entity_poly.pdbx_seq_one_letter_code
_entity_poly.pdbx_strand_id
1 'polypeptide(L)'
;ITGVSVVLALLGANADYFDKTDVADHKNWHLVNHGGKCGQRKTQLAKIIGGQNADMGKYPWMVQLIYRSFRKGTERGMCGGSIINNRYVLTAAHCCFDNSDKNLVIVRTGEYDLHHTKDCFRGRCAPPKVDVGIESVTKHYKYQNRRGLTNDICLVRTSEEIEFNEYIQPICLPVSVNMSKHDFESTEMMVAGWGQTETEPEGRLPVVLQETKVSVLNPWNCTMMFGSTVNPRTQVCAGGDIGQDVCAGDSGGPLMLRVVSRDSPEREQNYIFGLVSFGMPCSHQDGMPVAGVYTKISAFLTWILDTIEE
;
A
#
# COMPACT_ATOMS: atom_id res chain seq x y z
N ILE A 1 -7.81 -50.77 43.11
CA ILE A 1 -8.08 -50.05 44.37
C ILE A 1 -7.17 -48.82 44.36
N THR A 2 -7.68 -47.74 43.75
CA THR A 2 -7.98 -46.42 44.37
C THR A 2 -6.72 -45.53 44.42
N GLY A 3 -6.64 -44.46 43.63
CA GLY A 3 -7.23 -43.14 43.93
C GLY A 3 -6.20 -42.33 44.75
N VAL A 4 -5.80 -41.10 44.40
CA VAL A 4 -6.60 -39.87 44.47
C VAL A 4 -5.89 -38.75 43.68
N SER A 5 -6.72 -37.93 43.02
CA SER A 5 -6.45 -36.69 42.26
C SER A 5 -5.91 -35.51 43.11
N VAL A 6 -5.87 -34.31 42.48
CA VAL A 6 -5.77 -32.92 43.01
C VAL A 6 -4.42 -32.29 42.56
N VAL A 7 -4.29 -31.19 41.80
CA VAL A 7 -5.07 -29.95 41.61
C VAL A 7 -4.90 -29.40 40.18
N LEU A 8 -5.98 -28.83 39.64
CA LEU A 8 -6.10 -27.99 38.45
C LEU A 8 -5.88 -26.51 38.84
N ALA A 9 -5.02 -25.74 38.14
CA ALA A 9 -5.26 -24.33 37.77
C ALA A 9 -3.99 -23.56 37.33
N LEU A 10 -4.12 -22.93 36.15
CA LEU A 10 -3.59 -21.63 35.72
C LEU A 10 -2.07 -21.49 35.49
N LEU A 11 -1.68 -21.29 34.23
CA LEU A 11 -1.18 -19.99 33.71
C LEU A 11 -0.81 -20.12 32.23
N GLY A 12 -1.18 -19.11 31.44
CA GLY A 12 -0.57 -18.85 30.14
C GLY A 12 -1.49 -19.05 28.93
N ALA A 13 -2.49 -18.19 28.80
CA ALA A 13 -2.99 -17.84 27.47
C ALA A 13 -1.81 -17.29 26.64
N ASN A 14 -1.35 -18.05 25.65
CA ASN A 14 -0.42 -17.61 24.62
C ASN A 14 -0.65 -18.44 23.36
N ALA A 15 -1.79 -18.17 22.73
CA ALA A 15 -2.05 -18.53 21.35
C ALA A 15 -2.80 -17.36 20.72
N ASP A 16 -2.10 -16.24 20.50
CA ASP A 16 -2.59 -15.17 19.63
C ASP A 16 -2.62 -15.71 18.19
N TYR A 17 -3.74 -16.38 17.89
CA TYR A 17 -4.70 -15.99 16.86
C TYR A 17 -4.08 -15.57 15.51
N PHE A 18 -3.54 -16.56 14.79
CA PHE A 18 -3.75 -16.54 13.34
C PHE A 18 -5.22 -16.87 13.13
N ASP A 19 -6.05 -15.84 12.93
CA ASP A 19 -7.44 -16.07 12.57
C ASP A 19 -7.48 -16.86 11.26
N LYS A 20 -7.97 -18.10 11.37
CA LYS A 20 -8.12 -19.04 10.25
C LYS A 20 -9.57 -19.05 9.77
N THR A 21 -10.35 -18.00 9.99
CA THR A 21 -11.52 -17.78 9.14
C THR A 21 -11.03 -17.62 7.71
N ASP A 22 -11.59 -18.42 6.79
CA ASP A 22 -11.43 -18.11 5.39
C ASP A 22 -11.95 -16.69 5.20
N VAL A 23 -11.07 -15.78 4.78
CA VAL A 23 -11.40 -14.37 4.59
C VAL A 23 -12.57 -14.23 3.61
N ALA A 24 -12.79 -15.25 2.77
CA ALA A 24 -13.93 -15.37 1.88
C ALA A 24 -15.29 -15.59 2.57
N ASP A 25 -15.32 -16.11 3.80
CA ASP A 25 -16.57 -16.34 4.57
C ASP A 25 -17.00 -15.09 5.36
N HIS A 26 -16.17 -14.06 5.41
CA HIS A 26 -16.47 -12.84 6.14
C HIS A 26 -17.64 -12.08 5.49
N LYS A 27 -18.57 -11.55 6.28
CA LYS A 27 -19.79 -10.86 5.80
C LYS A 27 -19.55 -9.70 4.81
N ASN A 28 -18.40 -9.04 4.93
CA ASN A 28 -17.99 -7.90 4.10
C ASN A 28 -17.05 -8.30 2.94
N TRP A 29 -16.87 -9.59 2.71
CA TRP A 29 -15.99 -10.10 1.64
C TRP A 29 -16.42 -9.59 0.26
N HIS A 30 -17.73 -9.48 0.01
CA HIS A 30 -18.29 -8.97 -1.25
C HIS A 30 -17.85 -7.55 -1.58
N LEU A 31 -17.54 -6.72 -0.58
CA LEU A 31 -17.11 -5.33 -0.77
C LEU A 31 -15.72 -5.20 -1.37
N VAL A 32 -14.89 -6.24 -1.30
CA VAL A 32 -13.52 -6.26 -1.84
C VAL A 32 -13.28 -7.42 -2.81
N ASN A 33 -14.24 -8.33 -2.93
CA ASN A 33 -14.25 -9.40 -3.92
C ASN A 33 -14.79 -8.89 -5.26
N HIS A 34 -13.91 -8.30 -6.05
CA HIS A 34 -14.26 -7.73 -7.35
C HIS A 34 -14.53 -8.77 -8.46
N GLY A 35 -14.77 -10.05 -8.13
CA GLY A 35 -15.04 -11.10 -9.11
C GLY A 35 -13.93 -11.25 -10.17
N GLY A 36 -12.67 -11.03 -9.76
CA GLY A 36 -11.53 -11.01 -10.66
C GLY A 36 -11.42 -9.76 -11.54
N LYS A 37 -12.01 -8.62 -11.15
CA LYS A 37 -11.93 -7.34 -11.87
C LYS A 37 -11.08 -6.26 -11.18
N CYS A 38 -10.54 -6.55 -9.99
CA CYS A 38 -9.54 -5.67 -9.35
C CYS A 38 -8.19 -5.77 -10.07
N GLY A 39 -7.17 -5.02 -9.63
CA GLY A 39 -5.74 -5.15 -9.94
C GLY A 39 -5.35 -5.22 -11.43
N GLN A 40 -6.24 -4.83 -12.32
CA GLN A 40 -6.07 -4.93 -13.76
C GLN A 40 -5.74 -3.58 -14.37
N ARG A 41 -4.69 -3.56 -15.17
CA ARG A 41 -4.44 -2.46 -16.10
C ARG A 41 -5.43 -2.57 -17.27
N LYS A 42 -6.23 -1.54 -17.52
CA LYS A 42 -7.16 -1.49 -18.66
C LYS A 42 -6.55 -0.82 -19.89
N THR A 43 -5.52 -0.01 -19.72
CA THR A 43 -4.87 0.72 -20.82
C THR A 43 -3.79 -0.14 -21.49
N GLN A 44 -3.71 -0.10 -22.83
CA GLN A 44 -2.64 -0.76 -23.60
C GLN A 44 -1.61 0.24 -24.16
N LEU A 45 -1.19 1.21 -23.34
CA LEU A 45 -0.21 2.21 -23.76
C LEU A 45 1.21 1.62 -23.67
N ALA A 46 1.95 1.69 -24.78
CA ALA A 46 3.32 1.20 -24.84
C ALA A 46 4.27 2.00 -23.93
N LYS A 47 5.29 1.29 -23.45
CA LYS A 47 6.34 1.76 -22.52
C LYS A 47 6.88 3.13 -22.88
N ILE A 48 6.96 4.05 -21.91
CA ILE A 48 7.82 5.23 -22.05
C ILE A 48 9.28 4.74 -22.10
N ILE A 49 9.95 4.95 -23.24
CA ILE A 49 11.31 4.44 -23.46
C ILE A 49 12.29 5.27 -22.63
N GLY A 50 12.96 4.62 -21.67
CA GLY A 50 14.17 5.15 -21.00
C GLY A 50 14.04 5.72 -19.58
N GLY A 51 12.91 5.58 -18.89
CA GLY A 51 12.72 6.18 -17.54
C GLY A 51 12.25 5.23 -16.43
N GLN A 52 12.33 5.72 -15.18
CA GLN A 52 11.65 5.20 -13.98
C GLN A 52 10.14 5.54 -13.95
N ASN A 53 9.65 6.33 -14.91
CA ASN A 53 8.24 6.69 -15.02
C ASN A 53 7.36 5.45 -15.27
N ALA A 54 6.25 5.36 -14.54
CA ALA A 54 5.18 4.43 -14.85
C ALA A 54 4.49 4.80 -16.17
N ASP A 55 3.90 3.83 -16.87
CA ASP A 55 3.05 4.15 -18.01
C ASP A 55 1.73 4.80 -17.54
N MET A 56 1.20 5.73 -18.32
CA MET A 56 -0.10 6.34 -18.05
C MET A 56 -1.21 5.27 -17.93
N GLY A 57 -1.92 5.27 -16.81
CA GLY A 57 -2.97 4.30 -16.49
C GLY A 57 -2.46 2.89 -16.15
N LYS A 58 -1.16 2.70 -15.87
CA LYS A 58 -0.60 1.40 -15.45
C LYS A 58 -1.08 0.96 -14.08
N TYR A 59 -1.23 1.91 -13.15
CA TYR A 59 -1.66 1.68 -11.77
C TYR A 59 -2.94 2.46 -11.43
N PRO A 60 -4.09 2.07 -12.01
CA PRO A 60 -5.36 2.81 -11.88
C PRO A 60 -5.95 2.84 -10.45
N TRP A 61 -5.36 2.11 -9.51
CA TRP A 61 -5.72 2.13 -8.08
C TRP A 61 -4.95 3.18 -7.28
N MET A 62 -3.92 3.80 -7.85
CA MET A 62 -3.13 4.80 -7.15
C MET A 62 -3.97 6.03 -6.84
N VAL A 63 -3.81 6.53 -5.62
CA VAL A 63 -4.39 7.82 -5.21
C VAL A 63 -3.33 8.69 -4.57
N GLN A 64 -3.53 9.99 -4.67
CA GLN A 64 -2.77 10.98 -3.90
C GLN A 64 -3.64 11.48 -2.75
N LEU A 65 -3.08 11.45 -1.55
CA LEU A 65 -3.72 11.97 -0.34
C LEU A 65 -3.34 13.44 -0.16
N ILE A 66 -4.32 14.33 -0.23
CA ILE A 66 -4.11 15.78 -0.18
C ILE A 66 -4.48 16.31 1.20
N TYR A 67 -3.56 17.07 1.78
CA TYR A 67 -3.67 17.62 3.12
C TYR A 67 -3.79 19.13 3.06
N ARG A 68 -4.74 19.67 3.82
CA ARG A 68 -4.91 21.12 4.00
C ARG A 68 -4.21 21.55 5.28
N SER A 69 -3.32 22.53 5.16
CA SER A 69 -2.72 23.21 6.32
C SER A 69 -3.50 24.47 6.64
N PHE A 70 -4.24 24.47 7.75
CA PHE A 70 -5.03 25.63 8.18
C PHE A 70 -4.16 26.84 8.53
N ARG A 71 -2.96 26.62 9.07
CA ARG A 71 -2.02 27.71 9.38
C ARG A 71 -1.48 28.42 8.14
N LYS A 72 -1.32 27.69 7.03
CA LYS A 72 -0.69 28.22 5.79
C LYS A 72 -1.70 28.49 4.66
N GLY A 73 -2.95 28.04 4.80
CA GLY A 73 -3.95 28.11 3.73
C GLY A 73 -3.54 27.36 2.45
N THR A 74 -2.70 26.32 2.57
CA THR A 74 -2.16 25.56 1.42
C THR A 74 -2.56 24.10 1.47
N GLU A 75 -2.72 23.50 0.30
CA GLU A 75 -2.96 22.07 0.11
C GLU A 75 -1.75 21.40 -0.53
N ARG A 76 -1.41 20.20 -0.06
CA ARG A 76 -0.27 19.44 -0.58
C ARG A 76 -0.57 17.94 -0.58
N GLY A 77 -0.25 17.27 -1.67
CA GLY A 77 -0.13 15.81 -1.70
C GLY A 77 1.12 15.38 -0.95
N MET A 78 1.00 14.55 0.08
CA MET A 78 2.14 14.09 0.89
C MET A 78 2.26 12.57 1.02
N CYS A 79 1.16 11.85 0.79
CA CYS A 79 1.13 10.38 0.86
C CYS A 79 0.37 9.82 -0.34
N GLY A 80 0.64 8.54 -0.62
CA GLY A 80 -0.15 7.72 -1.53
C GLY A 80 -1.18 6.87 -0.79
N GLY A 81 -1.96 6.15 -1.59
CA GLY A 81 -2.86 5.10 -1.13
C GLY A 81 -3.27 4.21 -2.30
N SER A 82 -4.14 3.24 -2.02
CA SER A 82 -4.71 2.38 -3.05
C SER A 82 -6.22 2.20 -2.88
N ILE A 83 -6.96 2.36 -3.97
CA ILE A 83 -8.39 2.07 -4.03
C ILE A 83 -8.58 0.56 -3.81
N ILE A 84 -9.35 0.17 -2.79
CA ILE A 84 -9.68 -1.24 -2.53
C ILE A 84 -11.14 -1.57 -2.86
N ASN A 85 -12.02 -0.56 -2.93
CA ASN A 85 -13.37 -0.63 -3.51
C ASN A 85 -13.88 0.77 -3.87
N ASN A 86 -15.16 0.92 -4.20
CA ASN A 86 -15.75 2.21 -4.62
C ASN A 86 -15.91 3.23 -3.48
N ARG A 87 -15.60 2.90 -2.22
CA ARG A 87 -15.71 3.83 -1.08
C ARG A 87 -14.48 3.90 -0.19
N TYR A 88 -13.51 3.00 -0.37
CA TYR A 88 -12.37 2.87 0.52
C TYR A 88 -11.04 2.92 -0.22
N VAL A 89 -10.16 3.72 0.37
CA VAL A 89 -8.73 3.75 0.09
C VAL A 89 -7.98 3.17 1.27
N LEU A 90 -7.00 2.30 0.97
CA LEU A 90 -6.05 1.76 1.92
C LEU A 90 -4.75 2.56 1.89
N THR A 91 -4.23 2.94 3.05
CA THR A 91 -2.97 3.70 3.20
C THR A 91 -2.31 3.40 4.55
N ALA A 92 -1.16 4.01 4.84
CA ALA A 92 -0.48 3.91 6.13
C ALA A 92 -1.18 4.76 7.21
N ALA A 93 -1.16 4.31 8.47
CA ALA A 93 -1.76 5.04 9.58
C ALA A 93 -1.06 6.37 9.87
N HIS A 94 0.25 6.44 9.65
CA HIS A 94 0.98 7.69 9.77
C HIS A 94 0.52 8.70 8.72
N CYS A 95 0.01 8.29 7.55
CA CYS A 95 -0.57 9.22 6.57
C CYS A 95 -1.92 9.78 7.00
N CYS A 96 -2.64 9.12 7.91
CA CYS A 96 -3.97 9.53 8.34
C CYS A 96 -3.97 10.63 9.42
N PHE A 97 -3.27 11.74 9.20
CA PHE A 97 -3.23 12.83 10.16
C PHE A 97 -4.57 13.58 10.23
N ASP A 98 -5.07 13.72 11.45
CA ASP A 98 -6.13 14.65 11.82
C ASP A 98 -5.62 15.39 13.06
N ASN A 99 -5.02 16.55 12.86
CA ASN A 99 -4.50 17.38 13.93
C ASN A 99 -4.71 18.86 13.60
N SER A 100 -4.58 19.73 14.61
CA SER A 100 -4.87 21.17 14.48
C SER A 100 -4.13 21.88 13.34
N ASP A 101 -3.04 21.31 12.83
CA ASP A 101 -2.13 21.98 11.91
C ASP A 101 -2.32 21.52 10.46
N LYS A 102 -2.68 20.25 10.25
CA LYS A 102 -2.88 19.62 8.94
C LYS A 102 -3.91 18.49 9.01
N ASN A 103 -4.92 18.56 8.14
CA ASN A 103 -5.90 17.50 7.98
C ASN A 103 -5.85 16.91 6.58
N LEU A 104 -5.99 15.59 6.50
CA LEU A 104 -6.29 14.89 5.27
C LEU A 104 -7.72 15.27 4.84
N VAL A 105 -7.87 15.83 3.63
CA VAL A 105 -9.16 16.39 3.18
C VAL A 105 -9.68 15.83 1.86
N ILE A 106 -8.78 15.38 0.97
CA ILE A 106 -9.14 14.92 -0.37
C ILE A 106 -8.37 13.65 -0.71
N VAL A 107 -9.09 12.70 -1.32
CA VAL A 107 -8.53 11.58 -2.07
C VAL A 107 -8.57 11.95 -3.55
N ARG A 108 -7.40 12.11 -4.17
CA ARG A 108 -7.29 12.38 -5.61
C ARG A 108 -7.05 11.08 -6.37
N THR A 109 -7.94 10.78 -7.31
CA THR A 109 -7.93 9.55 -8.13
C THR A 109 -7.66 9.87 -9.61
N GLY A 110 -7.15 8.90 -10.37
CA GLY A 110 -6.88 9.06 -11.80
C GLY A 110 -5.74 10.04 -12.14
N GLU A 111 -4.95 10.44 -11.15
CA GLU A 111 -3.78 11.31 -11.33
C GLU A 111 -2.62 10.55 -11.98
N TYR A 112 -1.81 11.26 -12.77
CA TYR A 112 -0.60 10.72 -13.36
C TYR A 112 0.52 11.76 -13.36
N ASP A 113 0.27 12.96 -13.88
CA ASP A 113 1.21 14.09 -13.90
C ASP A 113 0.66 15.28 -13.09
N LEU A 114 1.31 15.55 -11.95
CA LEU A 114 0.88 16.58 -10.99
C LEU A 114 0.83 18.01 -11.58
N HIS A 115 1.51 18.31 -12.69
CA HIS A 115 1.49 19.63 -13.33
C HIS A 115 0.37 19.78 -14.37
N HIS A 116 -0.18 18.69 -14.86
CA HIS A 116 -1.20 18.73 -15.91
C HIS A 116 -2.61 18.49 -15.35
N THR A 117 -3.58 19.15 -15.97
CA THR A 117 -5.01 18.91 -15.71
C THR A 117 -5.58 17.84 -16.62
N LYS A 118 -4.87 17.52 -17.71
CA LYS A 118 -5.24 16.51 -18.69
C LYS A 118 -3.98 15.80 -19.18
N ASP A 119 -3.91 14.52 -18.93
CA ASP A 119 -2.77 13.68 -19.31
C ASP A 119 -3.02 13.05 -20.67
N CYS A 120 -2.11 13.30 -21.62
CA CYS A 120 -2.20 12.80 -22.98
C CYS A 120 -0.88 12.16 -23.42
N PHE A 121 -0.96 10.98 -24.01
CA PHE A 121 0.17 10.30 -24.63
C PHE A 121 -0.22 9.77 -26.01
N ARG A 122 0.53 10.18 -27.04
CA ARG A 122 0.31 9.76 -28.45
C ARG A 122 -1.14 9.92 -28.92
N GLY A 123 -1.77 11.05 -28.57
CA GLY A 123 -3.14 11.38 -28.98
C GLY A 123 -4.25 10.67 -28.19
N ARG A 124 -3.92 9.79 -27.25
CA ARG A 124 -4.89 9.26 -26.26
C ARG A 124 -4.75 10.03 -24.96
N CYS A 125 -5.87 10.47 -24.40
CA CYS A 125 -5.88 11.22 -23.16
C CYS A 125 -6.71 10.52 -22.09
N ALA A 126 -6.22 10.56 -20.85
CA ALA A 126 -7.01 10.18 -19.71
C ALA A 126 -8.15 11.18 -19.47
N PRO A 127 -9.26 10.75 -18.85
CA PRO A 127 -10.18 11.68 -18.19
C PRO A 127 -9.45 12.56 -17.18
N PRO A 128 -10.01 13.72 -16.81
CA PRO A 128 -9.48 14.51 -15.70
C PRO A 128 -9.41 13.70 -14.41
N LYS A 129 -8.39 13.97 -13.60
CA LYS A 129 -8.33 13.50 -12.21
C LYS A 129 -9.54 13.94 -11.41
N VAL A 130 -9.94 13.11 -10.44
CA VAL A 130 -11.14 13.33 -9.63
C VAL A 130 -10.75 13.46 -8.17
N ASP A 131 -11.12 14.59 -7.57
CA ASP A 131 -10.94 14.88 -6.15
C ASP A 131 -12.20 14.50 -5.39
N VAL A 132 -12.09 13.51 -4.51
CA VAL A 132 -13.20 13.00 -3.70
C VAL A 132 -13.01 13.42 -2.24
N GLY A 133 -14.08 13.91 -1.61
CA GLY A 133 -14.09 14.26 -0.21
C GLY A 133 -13.95 13.04 0.72
N ILE A 134 -13.69 13.31 1.99
CA ILE A 134 -13.48 12.27 3.01
C ILE A 134 -14.61 12.32 4.02
N GLU A 135 -15.21 11.15 4.27
CA GLU A 135 -16.24 10.95 5.29
C GLU A 135 -15.60 10.60 6.63
N SER A 136 -14.69 9.63 6.64
CA SER A 136 -14.06 9.15 7.85
C SER A 136 -12.69 8.53 7.58
N VAL A 137 -11.88 8.48 8.63
CA VAL A 137 -10.52 7.96 8.60
C VAL A 137 -10.33 7.04 9.81
N THR A 138 -9.99 5.78 9.56
CA THR A 138 -9.88 4.75 10.60
C THR A 138 -8.48 4.16 10.61
N LYS A 139 -7.69 4.54 11.63
CA LYS A 139 -6.39 3.90 11.91
C LYS A 139 -6.61 2.58 12.62
N HIS A 140 -5.70 1.63 12.41
CA HIS A 140 -5.69 0.42 13.22
C HIS A 140 -5.57 0.75 14.72
N TYR A 141 -6.41 0.12 15.54
CA TYR A 141 -6.53 0.42 16.98
C TYR A 141 -5.25 0.14 17.79
N LYS A 142 -4.38 -0.73 17.27
CA LYS A 142 -3.03 -0.99 17.82
C LYS A 142 -1.91 -0.15 17.18
N TYR A 143 -2.22 0.84 16.34
CA TYR A 143 -1.20 1.69 15.72
C TYR A 143 -0.42 2.47 16.79
N GLN A 144 0.91 2.48 16.66
CA GLN A 144 1.78 3.27 17.53
C GLN A 144 2.71 4.15 16.71
N ASN A 145 2.54 5.48 16.83
CA ASN A 145 3.45 6.47 16.27
C ASN A 145 4.73 6.57 17.12
N ARG A 146 5.51 5.49 17.13
CA ARG A 146 6.79 5.34 17.83
C ARG A 146 7.80 4.70 16.87
N ARG A 147 9.03 4.50 17.35
CA ARG A 147 10.08 3.79 16.60
C ARG A 147 9.52 2.47 16.05
N GLY A 148 9.55 2.33 14.73
CA GLY A 148 9.10 1.12 14.02
C GLY A 148 7.65 1.10 13.53
N LEU A 149 6.85 2.14 13.78
CA LEU A 149 5.51 2.33 13.20
C LEU A 149 4.68 1.02 13.16
N THR A 150 4.43 0.43 14.32
CA THR A 150 3.73 -0.87 14.37
C THR A 150 2.24 -0.70 14.04
N ASN A 151 1.69 -1.66 13.30
CA ASN A 151 0.30 -1.64 12.81
C ASN A 151 -0.02 -0.36 12.01
N ASP A 152 0.91 0.06 11.17
CA ASP A 152 0.81 1.28 10.37
C ASP A 152 -0.07 1.07 9.13
N ILE A 153 -1.38 1.00 9.38
CA ILE A 153 -2.43 0.81 8.37
C ILE A 153 -3.67 1.63 8.74
N CYS A 154 -4.30 2.20 7.72
CA CYS A 154 -5.46 3.05 7.84
C CYS A 154 -6.38 2.90 6.63
N LEU A 155 -7.68 2.99 6.89
CA LEU A 155 -8.73 3.06 5.89
C LEU A 155 -9.27 4.49 5.82
N VAL A 156 -9.41 5.01 4.61
CA VAL A 156 -10.05 6.29 4.32
C VAL A 156 -11.35 6.00 3.59
N ARG A 157 -12.49 6.34 4.19
CA ARG A 157 -13.81 6.24 3.56
C ARG A 157 -14.11 7.56 2.85
N THR A 158 -14.41 7.50 1.57
CA THR A 158 -14.76 8.67 0.77
C THR A 158 -16.21 9.09 1.04
N SER A 159 -16.48 10.39 0.95
CA SER A 159 -17.84 10.96 1.12
C SER A 159 -18.81 10.57 0.03
N GLU A 160 -18.28 10.16 -1.13
CA GLU A 160 -19.04 9.75 -2.31
C GLU A 160 -18.39 8.52 -2.92
N GLU A 161 -19.13 7.79 -3.75
CA GLU A 161 -18.58 6.65 -4.49
C GLU A 161 -17.54 7.10 -5.53
N ILE A 162 -16.44 6.37 -5.60
CA ILE A 162 -15.41 6.48 -6.62
C ILE A 162 -15.92 5.78 -7.88
N GLU A 163 -16.22 6.56 -8.92
CA GLU A 163 -16.64 6.02 -10.22
C GLU A 163 -15.47 5.36 -10.95
N PHE A 164 -15.56 4.06 -11.19
CA PHE A 164 -14.52 3.31 -11.89
C PHE A 164 -14.55 3.55 -13.40
N ASN A 165 -13.35 3.68 -13.99
CA ASN A 165 -13.12 3.82 -15.43
C ASN A 165 -11.76 3.20 -15.81
N GLU A 166 -11.30 3.36 -17.05
CA GLU A 166 -10.04 2.75 -17.51
C GLU A 166 -8.78 3.18 -16.72
N TYR A 167 -8.84 4.33 -16.04
CA TYR A 167 -7.76 4.95 -15.27
C TYR A 167 -8.02 4.95 -13.75
N ILE A 168 -9.20 4.48 -13.32
CA ILE A 168 -9.62 4.39 -11.91
C ILE A 168 -10.22 3.00 -11.68
N GLN A 169 -9.49 2.13 -10.98
CA GLN A 169 -9.87 0.75 -10.69
C GLN A 169 -9.35 0.34 -9.31
N PRO A 170 -9.98 -0.63 -8.61
CA PRO A 170 -9.48 -1.11 -7.33
C PRO A 170 -8.29 -2.08 -7.51
N ILE A 171 -7.36 -2.15 -6.56
CA ILE A 171 -6.34 -3.20 -6.45
C ILE A 171 -6.90 -4.45 -5.75
N CYS A 172 -6.35 -5.63 -6.02
CA CYS A 172 -6.75 -6.84 -5.31
C CYS A 172 -6.09 -6.97 -3.93
N LEU A 173 -6.83 -7.46 -2.94
CA LEU A 173 -6.27 -7.88 -1.66
C LEU A 173 -5.74 -9.33 -1.75
N PRO A 174 -4.66 -9.70 -1.03
CA PRO A 174 -4.02 -11.01 -1.09
C PRO A 174 -4.75 -12.03 -0.21
N VAL A 175 -6.00 -12.30 -0.54
CA VAL A 175 -6.98 -13.01 0.30
C VAL A 175 -6.92 -14.54 0.19
N SER A 176 -6.24 -15.07 -0.82
CA SER A 176 -6.14 -16.52 -0.96
C SER A 176 -5.23 -17.09 0.14
N VAL A 177 -5.68 -18.18 0.77
CA VAL A 177 -4.95 -18.90 1.81
C VAL A 177 -3.55 -19.32 1.35
N ASN A 178 -3.34 -19.51 0.05
CA ASN A 178 -2.03 -19.81 -0.52
C ASN A 178 -1.13 -18.56 -0.56
N MET A 179 -1.65 -17.40 -0.96
CA MET A 179 -0.89 -16.14 -0.97
C MET A 179 -0.58 -15.62 0.44
N SER A 180 -1.37 -15.96 1.45
CA SER A 180 -1.07 -15.57 2.84
C SER A 180 -0.04 -16.50 3.51
N LYS A 181 0.14 -17.73 3.00
CA LYS A 181 1.06 -18.75 3.53
C LYS A 181 2.39 -18.87 2.79
N HIS A 182 2.49 -18.33 1.58
CA HIS A 182 3.75 -18.33 0.83
C HIS A 182 4.80 -17.44 1.50
N ASP A 183 6.02 -17.95 1.57
CA ASP A 183 7.19 -17.09 1.79
C ASP A 183 7.49 -16.39 0.47
N PHE A 184 7.52 -15.07 0.50
CA PHE A 184 7.81 -14.24 -0.67
C PHE A 184 9.26 -13.81 -0.71
N GLU A 185 10.14 -14.38 0.13
CA GLU A 185 11.59 -14.16 0.05
C GLU A 185 12.09 -14.18 -1.41
N SER A 186 12.89 -13.17 -1.75
CA SER A 186 13.47 -12.96 -3.09
C SER A 186 12.44 -12.78 -4.22
N THR A 187 11.15 -12.63 -3.91
CA THR A 187 10.14 -12.31 -4.92
C THR A 187 10.28 -10.85 -5.32
N GLU A 188 10.42 -10.60 -6.62
CA GLU A 188 10.35 -9.26 -7.20
C GLU A 188 8.92 -8.70 -7.08
N MET A 189 8.80 -7.50 -6.55
CA MET A 189 7.56 -6.75 -6.41
C MET A 189 7.72 -5.34 -6.98
N MET A 190 6.61 -4.70 -7.32
CA MET A 190 6.58 -3.33 -7.83
C MET A 190 6.16 -2.36 -6.72
N VAL A 191 6.79 -1.20 -6.67
CA VAL A 191 6.32 -0.05 -5.91
C VAL A 191 6.07 1.10 -6.88
N ALA A 192 5.04 1.90 -6.62
CA ALA A 192 4.71 3.06 -7.43
C ALA A 192 4.29 4.23 -6.55
N GLY A 193 4.59 5.45 -6.99
CA GLY A 193 4.23 6.67 -6.27
C GLY A 193 4.85 7.93 -6.86
N TRP A 194 4.59 9.05 -6.17
CA TRP A 194 5.11 10.38 -6.50
C TRP A 194 6.13 10.84 -5.45
N GLY A 195 6.75 9.90 -4.74
CA GLY A 195 7.82 10.15 -3.78
C GLY A 195 9.13 10.54 -4.44
N GLN A 196 9.95 11.26 -3.69
CA GLN A 196 11.25 11.78 -4.08
C GLN A 196 12.10 10.73 -4.78
N THR A 197 12.51 10.95 -6.01
CA THR A 197 13.44 10.04 -6.71
C THR A 197 14.90 10.39 -6.41
N GLU A 198 15.80 9.41 -6.49
CA GLU A 198 17.25 9.60 -6.37
C GLU A 198 17.81 10.68 -7.33
N THR A 199 17.20 10.82 -8.51
CA THR A 199 17.63 11.77 -9.54
C THR A 199 17.20 13.21 -9.29
N GLU A 200 16.31 13.45 -8.32
CA GLU A 200 15.79 14.78 -8.01
C GLU A 200 16.49 15.34 -6.76
N PRO A 201 16.82 16.65 -6.75
CA PRO A 201 17.38 17.31 -5.57
C PRO A 201 16.53 17.08 -4.31
N GLU A 202 17.18 17.07 -3.14
CA GLU A 202 16.48 16.87 -1.88
C GLU A 202 15.29 17.84 -1.73
N GLY A 203 14.10 17.28 -1.51
CA GLY A 203 12.85 18.06 -1.43
C GLY A 203 12.13 18.32 -2.75
N ARG A 204 12.63 17.85 -3.90
CA ARG A 204 11.91 17.87 -5.17
C ARG A 204 11.27 16.51 -5.45
N LEU A 205 9.94 16.50 -5.56
CA LEU A 205 9.15 15.31 -5.85
C LEU A 205 8.98 15.15 -7.38
N PRO A 206 9.01 13.90 -7.91
CA PRO A 206 8.68 13.65 -9.29
C PRO A 206 7.24 14.07 -9.54
N VAL A 207 7.03 14.64 -10.71
CA VAL A 207 5.74 15.15 -11.13
C VAL A 207 4.91 14.04 -11.75
N VAL A 208 5.56 13.16 -12.49
CA VAL A 208 4.96 11.99 -13.15
C VAL A 208 5.07 10.80 -12.19
N LEU A 209 4.03 9.98 -12.15
CA LEU A 209 4.04 8.72 -11.38
C LEU A 209 5.28 7.87 -11.73
N GLN A 210 6.04 7.48 -10.72
CA GLN A 210 7.21 6.61 -10.86
C GLN A 210 6.87 5.18 -10.49
N GLU A 211 7.71 4.25 -10.94
CA GLU A 211 7.72 2.87 -10.52
C GLU A 211 9.13 2.35 -10.32
N THR A 212 9.29 1.44 -9.36
CA THR A 212 10.53 0.71 -9.17
C THR A 212 10.25 -0.75 -8.81
N LYS A 213 11.24 -1.59 -9.05
CA LYS A 213 11.25 -2.98 -8.61
C LYS A 213 11.96 -3.06 -7.28
N VAL A 214 11.50 -3.96 -6.41
CA VAL A 214 12.16 -4.28 -5.15
C VAL A 214 12.04 -5.78 -4.88
N SER A 215 13.07 -6.35 -4.26
CA SER A 215 13.08 -7.75 -3.85
C SER A 215 12.68 -7.87 -2.38
N VAL A 216 11.77 -8.79 -2.05
CA VAL A 216 11.43 -9.05 -0.64
C VAL A 216 12.62 -9.67 0.09
N LEU A 217 12.98 -9.07 1.22
CA LEU A 217 14.04 -9.56 2.10
C LEU A 217 13.48 -10.60 3.07
N ASN A 218 14.29 -11.60 3.36
CA ASN A 218 13.96 -12.55 4.42
C ASN A 218 13.93 -11.88 5.80
N PRO A 219 13.20 -12.46 6.77
CA PRO A 219 13.07 -11.87 8.10
C PRO A 219 14.40 -11.65 8.83
N TRP A 220 15.42 -12.48 8.56
CA TRP A 220 16.72 -12.37 9.19
C TRP A 220 17.49 -11.14 8.69
N ASN A 221 17.59 -10.95 7.37
CA ASN A 221 18.20 -9.77 6.75
C ASN A 221 17.47 -8.49 7.17
N CYS A 222 16.14 -8.53 7.17
CA CYS A 222 15.29 -7.43 7.64
C CYS A 222 15.61 -7.06 9.11
N THR A 223 15.76 -8.06 9.99
CA THR A 223 16.13 -7.86 11.40
C THR A 223 17.58 -7.38 11.56
N MET A 224 18.50 -7.84 10.72
CA MET A 224 19.90 -7.36 10.73
C MET A 224 19.98 -5.88 10.36
N MET A 225 19.16 -5.40 9.42
CA MET A 225 19.14 -4.01 8.97
C MET A 225 18.42 -3.07 9.95
N PHE A 226 17.30 -3.48 10.52
CA PHE A 226 16.44 -2.60 11.33
C PHE A 226 16.41 -2.95 12.83
N GLY A 227 17.07 -4.02 13.24
CA GLY A 227 17.07 -4.53 14.61
C GLY A 227 15.69 -5.00 15.06
N SER A 228 15.45 -4.93 16.38
CA SER A 228 14.15 -5.25 16.99
C SER A 228 13.03 -4.23 16.69
N THR A 229 13.27 -3.29 15.77
CA THR A 229 12.31 -2.26 15.36
C THR A 229 11.23 -2.84 14.45
N VAL A 230 11.52 -3.94 13.75
CA VAL A 230 10.61 -4.58 12.80
C VAL A 230 9.99 -5.83 13.41
N ASN A 231 8.67 -5.98 13.24
CA ASN A 231 7.93 -7.17 13.61
C ASN A 231 7.58 -7.99 12.34
N PRO A 232 8.23 -9.13 12.08
CA PRO A 232 8.00 -9.93 10.87
C PRO A 232 6.59 -10.52 10.77
N ARG A 233 5.79 -10.48 11.84
CA ARG A 233 4.37 -10.90 11.81
C ARG A 233 3.48 -9.88 11.10
N THR A 234 3.79 -8.59 11.22
CA THR A 234 2.94 -7.49 10.72
C THR A 234 3.66 -6.61 9.69
N GLN A 235 4.95 -6.85 9.46
CA GLN A 235 5.79 -6.06 8.57
C GLN A 235 6.63 -6.97 7.67
N VAL A 236 7.03 -6.42 6.53
CA VAL A 236 7.95 -7.05 5.57
C VAL A 236 8.97 -6.02 5.12
N CYS A 237 10.21 -6.45 4.90
CA CYS A 237 11.22 -5.59 4.27
C CYS A 237 11.33 -5.92 2.79
N ALA A 238 11.54 -4.91 1.95
CA ALA A 238 11.89 -5.10 0.55
C ALA A 238 12.89 -4.04 0.10
N GLY A 239 13.74 -4.39 -0.87
CA GLY A 239 14.88 -3.61 -1.33
C GLY A 239 16.15 -4.46 -1.23
N GLY A 240 17.28 -3.81 -0.93
CA GLY A 240 18.57 -4.48 -0.71
C GLY A 240 19.46 -4.58 -1.96
N ASP A 241 18.96 -4.18 -3.12
CA ASP A 241 19.75 -4.02 -4.34
C ASP A 241 20.23 -2.57 -4.47
N ILE A 242 21.46 -2.36 -4.93
CA ILE A 242 22.05 -1.03 -5.09
C ILE A 242 21.27 -0.25 -6.18
N GLY A 243 20.74 0.92 -5.84
CA GLY A 243 20.03 1.81 -6.77
C GLY A 243 18.57 1.43 -7.07
N GLN A 244 17.92 0.63 -6.22
CA GLN A 244 16.50 0.27 -6.32
C GLN A 244 15.75 0.64 -5.04
N ASP A 245 15.45 1.94 -4.89
CA ASP A 245 15.00 2.48 -3.62
C ASP A 245 13.57 3.03 -3.66
N VAL A 246 12.93 3.02 -2.50
CA VAL A 246 11.63 3.66 -2.22
C VAL A 246 11.85 4.77 -1.23
N CYS A 247 11.27 5.94 -1.52
CA CYS A 247 11.75 7.19 -0.94
C CYS A 247 10.65 8.04 -0.32
N ALA A 248 11.07 9.17 0.27
CA ALA A 248 10.18 10.10 0.93
C ALA A 248 9.06 10.56 -0.02
N GLY A 249 7.80 10.31 0.32
CA GLY A 249 6.63 10.70 -0.47
C GLY A 249 5.91 9.54 -1.18
N ASP A 250 6.45 8.33 -1.13
CA ASP A 250 5.72 7.09 -1.49
C ASP A 250 4.95 6.51 -0.29
N SER A 251 5.07 7.12 0.90
CA SER A 251 4.40 6.74 2.14
C SER A 251 2.92 6.41 1.92
N GLY A 252 2.49 5.25 2.41
CA GLY A 252 1.13 4.75 2.25
C GLY A 252 0.80 4.17 0.87
N GLY A 253 1.71 4.29 -0.12
CA GLY A 253 1.60 3.66 -1.42
C GLY A 253 1.77 2.13 -1.37
N PRO A 254 1.42 1.42 -2.46
CA PRO A 254 1.39 -0.04 -2.47
C PRO A 254 2.75 -0.67 -2.83
N LEU A 255 3.08 -1.75 -2.11
CA LEU A 255 3.99 -2.80 -2.58
C LEU A 255 3.15 -3.88 -3.26
N MET A 256 3.41 -4.14 -4.53
CA MET A 256 2.51 -4.90 -5.40
C MET A 256 3.14 -6.17 -5.92
N LEU A 257 2.42 -7.27 -5.78
CA LEU A 257 2.74 -8.53 -6.45
C LEU A 257 1.97 -8.64 -7.76
N ARG A 258 2.70 -8.73 -8.87
CA ARG A 258 2.16 -8.93 -10.20
C ARG A 258 2.05 -10.43 -10.49
N VAL A 259 0.83 -10.92 -10.70
CA VAL A 259 0.54 -12.31 -11.06
C VAL A 259 0.06 -12.33 -12.51
N VAL A 260 0.76 -13.09 -13.36
CA VAL A 260 0.37 -13.30 -14.76
C VAL A 260 -0.11 -14.73 -14.91
N SER A 261 -1.33 -14.91 -15.42
CA SER A 261 -1.86 -16.26 -15.69
C SER A 261 -1.03 -16.93 -16.79
N ARG A 262 -0.62 -18.18 -16.57
CA ARG A 262 0.11 -18.98 -17.57
C ARG A 262 -0.75 -19.25 -18.82
N ASP A 263 -2.05 -19.44 -18.62
CA ASP A 263 -3.01 -19.78 -19.67
C ASP A 263 -3.62 -18.55 -20.34
N SER A 264 -3.38 -17.36 -19.79
CA SER A 264 -3.84 -16.08 -20.33
C SER A 264 -2.83 -14.99 -19.97
N PRO A 265 -1.70 -14.88 -20.68
CA PRO A 265 -0.65 -13.91 -20.38
C PRO A 265 -1.13 -12.45 -20.38
N GLU A 266 -2.22 -12.17 -21.10
CA GLU A 266 -2.93 -10.89 -21.11
C GLU A 266 -3.74 -10.60 -19.82
N ARG A 267 -4.02 -11.62 -19.01
CA ARG A 267 -4.64 -11.48 -17.67
C ARG A 267 -3.56 -11.30 -16.63
N GLU A 268 -3.07 -10.07 -16.58
CA GLU A 268 -2.26 -9.57 -15.47
C GLU A 268 -3.14 -9.13 -14.30
N GLN A 269 -2.78 -9.57 -13.11
CA GLN A 269 -3.49 -9.29 -11.87
C GLN A 269 -2.51 -8.80 -10.79
N ASN A 270 -2.70 -7.57 -10.31
CA ASN A 270 -1.87 -6.97 -9.27
C ASN A 270 -2.56 -7.08 -7.91
N TYR A 271 -1.79 -7.48 -6.90
CA TYR A 271 -2.24 -7.62 -5.52
C TYR A 271 -1.42 -6.72 -4.61
N ILE A 272 -2.08 -6.02 -3.68
CA ILE A 272 -1.38 -5.21 -2.68
C ILE A 272 -0.82 -6.12 -1.59
N PHE A 273 0.49 -6.28 -1.57
CA PHE A 273 1.19 -7.12 -0.62
C PHE A 273 1.61 -6.36 0.64
N GLY A 274 1.96 -5.08 0.48
CA GLY A 274 2.34 -4.21 1.58
C GLY A 274 2.01 -2.74 1.34
N LEU A 275 2.15 -1.93 2.39
CA LEU A 275 2.07 -0.46 2.34
C LEU A 275 3.41 0.14 2.73
N VAL A 276 3.91 1.10 1.96
CA VAL A 276 5.14 1.83 2.31
C VAL A 276 4.96 2.49 3.67
N SER A 277 5.79 2.12 4.66
CA SER A 277 5.70 2.62 6.03
C SER A 277 6.88 3.54 6.38
N PHE A 278 8.08 2.98 6.50
CA PHE A 278 9.32 3.73 6.74
C PHE A 278 10.49 3.00 6.10
N GLY A 279 11.66 3.62 6.02
CA GLY A 279 12.82 2.99 5.43
C GLY A 279 14.10 3.73 5.73
N MET A 280 15.20 3.22 5.16
CA MET A 280 16.46 3.93 5.14
C MET A 280 16.37 5.15 4.20
N PRO A 281 17.15 6.23 4.44
CA PRO A 281 17.18 7.37 3.52
C PRO A 281 17.69 6.96 2.14
N CYS A 282 17.11 7.51 1.07
CA CYS A 282 17.50 7.24 -0.33
C CYS A 282 18.83 7.86 -0.78
N SER A 283 19.66 8.27 0.18
CA SER A 283 20.99 8.78 -0.09
C SER A 283 21.94 7.59 -0.14
N HIS A 284 22.31 7.15 -1.34
CA HIS A 284 23.43 6.23 -1.57
C HIS A 284 24.76 6.91 -1.20
N GLN A 285 24.99 7.15 0.09
CA GLN A 285 26.35 7.30 0.57
C GLN A 285 26.98 5.91 0.55
N ASP A 286 27.98 5.74 -0.32
CA ASP A 286 28.93 4.63 -0.31
C ASP A 286 28.43 3.25 -0.80
N GLY A 287 27.42 3.21 -1.67
CA GLY A 287 26.99 1.95 -2.33
C GLY A 287 26.37 0.91 -1.39
N MET A 288 25.83 1.38 -0.26
CA MET A 288 25.18 0.54 0.75
C MET A 288 23.77 0.15 0.30
N PRO A 289 23.34 -1.10 0.55
CA PRO A 289 21.98 -1.55 0.23
C PRO A 289 20.95 -0.78 1.07
N VAL A 290 19.91 -0.27 0.41
CA VAL A 290 18.81 0.47 1.04
C VAL A 290 17.58 -0.43 1.04
N ALA A 291 16.83 -0.42 2.14
CA ALA A 291 15.60 -1.18 2.26
C ALA A 291 14.47 -0.32 2.84
N GLY A 292 13.26 -0.63 2.39
CA GLY A 292 12.02 -0.15 2.97
C GLY A 292 11.38 -1.20 3.86
N VAL A 293 10.66 -0.74 4.88
CA VAL A 293 9.76 -1.54 5.70
C VAL A 293 8.33 -1.21 5.30
N TYR A 294 7.55 -2.26 5.10
CA TYR A 294 6.18 -2.18 4.64
C TYR A 294 5.25 -2.87 5.63
N THR A 295 4.04 -2.33 5.81
CA THR A 295 2.99 -3.02 6.56
C THR A 295 2.48 -4.20 5.76
N LYS A 296 2.53 -5.43 6.31
CA LYS A 296 2.16 -6.67 5.62
C LYS A 296 0.63 -6.85 5.56
N ILE A 297 0.02 -6.66 4.40
CA ILE A 297 -1.45 -6.62 4.26
C ILE A 297 -2.13 -7.91 4.71
N SER A 298 -1.52 -9.07 4.45
CA SER A 298 -2.10 -10.36 4.85
C SER A 298 -2.30 -10.50 6.37
N ALA A 299 -1.57 -9.74 7.18
CA ALA A 299 -1.75 -9.72 8.64
C ALA A 299 -2.94 -8.86 9.11
N PHE A 300 -3.54 -8.06 8.22
CA PHE A 300 -4.60 -7.10 8.54
C PHE A 300 -5.90 -7.33 7.78
N LEU A 301 -6.03 -8.43 7.02
CA LEU A 301 -7.23 -8.71 6.21
C LEU A 301 -8.51 -8.75 7.05
N THR A 302 -8.51 -9.45 8.17
CA THR A 302 -9.67 -9.49 9.08
C THR A 302 -10.02 -8.09 9.57
N TRP A 303 -9.04 -7.29 10.01
CA TRP A 303 -9.28 -5.91 10.44
C TRP A 303 -9.84 -5.02 9.32
N ILE A 304 -9.33 -5.15 8.09
CA ILE A 304 -9.86 -4.41 6.93
C ILE A 304 -11.34 -4.75 6.77
N LEU A 305 -11.68 -6.04 6.77
CA LEU A 305 -13.05 -6.50 6.55
C LEU A 305 -14.00 -6.16 7.69
N ASP A 306 -13.53 -6.21 8.94
CA ASP A 306 -14.31 -5.77 10.11
C ASP A 306 -14.63 -4.28 10.09
N THR A 307 -13.77 -3.48 9.43
CA THR A 307 -13.85 -2.01 9.44
C THR A 307 -14.63 -1.44 8.26
N ILE A 308 -14.59 -2.08 7.08
CA ILE A 308 -15.34 -1.59 5.92
C ILE A 308 -16.84 -1.87 6.06
N GLU A 309 -17.66 -0.98 5.51
CA GLU A 309 -19.12 -1.09 5.48
C GLU A 309 -19.67 -0.64 4.12
N GLU A 310 -20.93 -0.99 3.86
CA GLU A 310 -21.66 -0.57 2.64
C GLU A 310 -21.82 0.96 2.53
#